data_AF-A0A9Q0BK40-F1
#
_entry.id   AF-A0A9Q0BK40-F1
#
_cell.length_a   1.000
_cell.length_b   1.000
_cell.length_c   1.000
_cell.angle_alpha   90.00
_cell.angle_beta   90.00
_cell.angle_gamma   90.00
#
_symmetry.space_group_name_H-M   'P 1'
#
loop_
_entity.id
_entity.type
_entity.pdbx_description
1 polymer ?
#
loop_
_entity_poly.entity_id
_entity_poly.type
_entity_poly.pdbx_seq_one_letter_code
_entity_poly.pdbx_strand_id
1 'polypeptide(L)'
;KNIVSVFINKVFDPDKQYEDAVRIALLQLACLLVERASQHIHDGDANNKRQGNKLRRLMTFAWPCLLSKNSVDPTARYHGHLLLAHIIARLAIHKKIVLQVFHSLLKGHALEARSIVKQALDVLTPAMPLRMEDGNTMLTHWTKKIIVEEGHAMQQLFHILQLIIRHYKVYFPVRHQLVQHLINYMQRLGFPPTASIEHKKLAVDLAEVIIKWELHRIKEDERETKAEGTDEEFFQESSIKRTGIDSVETRKKSFDNIRDSTVQGKYKLRN
;
A
#
# COMPACT_ATOMS: atom_id res chain seq x y z
N LYS A 1 -7.09 -1.98 35.72
CA LYS A 1 -6.59 -2.95 34.70
C LYS A 1 -7.58 -2.96 33.55
N ASN A 2 -7.16 -2.69 32.31
CA ASN A 2 -8.07 -2.74 31.15
C ASN A 2 -8.48 -4.18 30.84
N ILE A 3 -9.76 -4.40 30.46
CA ILE A 3 -10.33 -5.70 30.09
C ILE A 3 -9.52 -6.45 29.04
N VAL A 4 -8.99 -5.75 28.02
CA VAL A 4 -8.14 -6.31 26.95
C VAL A 4 -6.87 -6.93 27.53
N SER A 5 -6.25 -6.25 28.50
CA SER A 5 -5.04 -6.75 29.15
C SER A 5 -5.32 -7.96 30.04
N VAL A 6 -6.46 -7.98 30.73
CA VAL A 6 -6.87 -9.14 31.54
C VAL A 6 -7.14 -10.33 30.64
N PHE A 7 -7.86 -10.12 29.55
CA PHE A 7 -8.23 -11.16 28.61
C PHE A 7 -6.99 -11.79 27.93
N ILE A 8 -6.08 -10.97 27.40
CA ILE A 8 -4.82 -11.45 26.80
C ILE A 8 -3.99 -12.25 27.80
N ASN A 9 -3.89 -11.78 29.04
CA ASN A 9 -3.03 -12.42 30.04
C ASN A 9 -3.65 -13.67 30.69
N LYS A 10 -4.98 -13.82 30.69
CA LYS A 10 -5.65 -14.93 31.35
C LYS A 10 -6.23 -15.98 30.40
N VAL A 11 -6.59 -15.60 29.18
CA VAL A 11 -7.36 -16.47 28.27
C VAL A 11 -6.50 -16.99 27.13
N PHE A 12 -5.59 -16.19 26.57
CA PHE A 12 -4.70 -16.66 25.51
C PHE A 12 -3.48 -17.35 26.12
N ASP A 13 -3.58 -18.65 26.34
CA ASP A 13 -2.46 -19.48 26.74
C ASP A 13 -1.96 -20.32 25.55
N PRO A 14 -0.79 -20.03 24.97
CA PRO A 14 -0.27 -20.79 23.82
C PRO A 14 0.05 -22.26 24.13
N ASP A 15 0.33 -22.58 25.40
CA ASP A 15 0.76 -23.92 25.81
C ASP A 15 -0.44 -24.83 26.11
N LYS A 16 -1.63 -24.24 26.29
CA LYS A 16 -2.87 -24.98 26.53
C LYS A 16 -3.46 -25.51 25.22
N GLN A 17 -3.89 -26.77 25.25
CA GLN A 17 -4.68 -27.36 24.17
C GLN A 17 -6.14 -26.91 24.28
N TYR A 18 -6.68 -26.38 23.19
CA TYR A 18 -8.08 -26.00 23.06
C TYR A 18 -8.75 -26.87 22.01
N GLU A 19 -10.04 -27.13 22.18
CA GLU A 19 -10.87 -27.63 21.09
C GLU A 19 -10.91 -26.61 19.94
N ASP A 20 -11.03 -27.11 18.70
CA ASP A 20 -10.92 -26.28 17.50
C ASP A 20 -11.95 -25.14 17.47
N ALA A 21 -13.20 -25.41 17.88
CA ALA A 21 -14.25 -24.40 17.95
C ALA A 21 -13.89 -23.25 18.91
N VAL A 22 -13.35 -23.59 20.09
CA VAL A 22 -12.90 -22.59 21.09
C VAL A 22 -11.69 -21.83 20.56
N ARG A 23 -10.74 -22.52 19.92
CA ARG A 23 -9.56 -21.90 19.32
C ARG A 23 -9.96 -20.89 18.25
N ILE A 24 -10.89 -21.25 17.36
CA ILE A 24 -11.42 -20.36 16.32
C ILE A 24 -12.09 -19.14 16.95
N ALA A 25 -12.96 -19.32 17.94
CA ALA A 25 -13.62 -18.20 18.63
C ALA A 25 -12.61 -17.26 19.31
N LEU A 26 -11.57 -17.79 19.93
CA LEU A 26 -10.49 -17.01 20.51
C LEU A 26 -9.70 -16.23 19.45
N LEU A 27 -9.40 -16.83 18.30
CA LEU A 27 -8.72 -16.16 17.18
C LEU A 27 -9.58 -15.02 16.61
N GLN A 28 -10.89 -15.24 16.43
CA GLN A 28 -11.83 -14.21 15.98
C GLN A 28 -11.92 -13.06 16.97
N LEU A 29 -12.03 -13.36 18.27
CA LEU A 29 -12.03 -12.33 19.31
C LEU A 29 -10.70 -11.56 19.35
N ALA A 30 -9.57 -12.25 19.19
CA ALA A 30 -8.27 -11.59 19.08
C ALA A 30 -8.22 -10.61 17.90
N CYS A 31 -8.82 -10.96 16.74
CA CYS A 31 -8.90 -10.06 15.59
C CYS A 31 -9.62 -8.77 15.96
N LEU A 32 -10.78 -8.88 16.61
CA LEU A 32 -11.56 -7.73 17.08
C LEU A 32 -10.78 -6.87 18.09
N LEU A 33 -10.06 -7.49 19.01
CA LEU A 33 -9.22 -6.78 19.99
C LEU A 33 -8.08 -6.01 19.32
N VAL A 34 -7.41 -6.61 18.34
CA VAL A 34 -6.35 -5.94 17.58
C VAL A 34 -6.92 -4.81 16.72
N GLU A 35 -8.08 -5.01 16.10
CA GLU A 35 -8.71 -4.00 15.25
C GLU A 35 -9.28 -2.82 16.04
N ARG A 36 -9.85 -3.06 17.23
CA ARG A 36 -10.55 -2.01 17.99
C ARG A 36 -9.76 -1.46 19.17
N ALA A 37 -8.75 -2.16 19.64
CA ALA A 37 -8.03 -1.84 20.87
C ALA A 37 -6.51 -2.06 20.78
N SER A 38 -5.91 -1.92 19.59
CA SER A 38 -4.46 -2.08 19.37
C SER A 38 -3.60 -1.27 20.34
N GLN A 39 -4.01 -0.05 20.68
CA GLN A 39 -3.36 0.84 21.65
C GLN A 39 -3.20 0.24 23.06
N HIS A 40 -4.01 -0.74 23.43
CA HIS A 40 -3.93 -1.44 24.72
C HIS A 40 -3.11 -2.73 24.67
N ILE A 41 -2.70 -3.14 23.46
CA ILE A 41 -1.90 -4.32 23.18
C ILE A 41 -0.43 -3.91 23.06
N HIS A 42 -0.15 -2.91 22.23
CA HIS A 42 1.20 -2.42 21.95
C HIS A 42 1.17 -0.94 21.55
N ASP A 43 1.96 -0.11 22.23
CA ASP A 43 2.08 1.34 22.05
C ASP A 43 3.12 1.74 21.01
N GLY A 44 3.87 0.77 20.48
CA GLY A 44 4.91 1.01 19.48
C GLY A 44 6.27 1.33 20.10
N ASP A 45 6.36 1.40 21.42
CA ASP A 45 7.61 1.61 22.14
C ASP A 45 8.32 0.26 22.36
N ALA A 46 9.44 0.05 21.67
CA ALA A 46 10.26 -1.15 21.76
C ALA A 46 10.81 -1.41 23.18
N ASN A 47 10.86 -0.38 24.05
CA ASN A 47 11.34 -0.52 25.42
C ASN A 47 10.24 -0.94 26.41
N ASN A 48 8.96 -0.93 26.01
CA ASN A 48 7.87 -1.30 26.90
C ASN A 48 7.68 -2.83 27.00
N LYS A 49 8.53 -3.48 27.80
CA LYS A 49 8.54 -4.95 28.00
C LYS A 49 7.16 -5.54 28.32
N ARG A 50 6.29 -4.82 29.05
CA ARG A 50 4.94 -5.31 29.43
C ARG A 50 3.98 -5.35 28.25
N GLN A 51 4.09 -4.41 27.30
CA GLN A 51 3.26 -4.38 26.11
C GLN A 51 3.76 -5.36 25.05
N GLY A 52 5.08 -5.48 24.89
CA GLY A 52 5.70 -6.51 24.06
C GLY A 52 5.25 -7.93 24.42
N ASN A 53 5.02 -8.23 25.70
CA ASN A 53 4.55 -9.54 26.16
C ASN A 53 3.14 -9.88 25.66
N LYS A 54 2.22 -8.91 25.60
CA LYS A 54 0.84 -9.14 25.12
C LYS A 54 0.82 -9.46 23.63
N LEU A 55 1.55 -8.66 22.84
CA LEU A 55 1.71 -8.90 21.41
C LEU A 55 2.36 -10.25 21.15
N ARG A 56 3.47 -10.55 21.85
CA ARG A 56 4.14 -11.84 21.78
C ARG A 56 3.16 -12.98 22.02
N ARG A 57 2.34 -12.90 23.07
CA ARG A 57 1.37 -13.95 23.40
C ARG A 57 0.33 -14.18 22.30
N LEU A 58 -0.23 -13.11 21.73
CA LEU A 58 -1.16 -13.22 20.59
C LEU A 58 -0.47 -13.82 19.35
N MET A 59 0.75 -13.38 19.05
CA MET A 59 1.53 -13.92 17.93
C MET A 59 1.88 -15.40 18.13
N THR A 60 2.33 -15.80 19.32
CA THR A 60 2.62 -17.20 19.64
C THR A 60 1.37 -18.06 19.56
N PHE A 61 0.21 -17.56 20.00
CA PHE A 61 -1.06 -18.27 19.89
C PHE A 61 -1.46 -18.52 18.42
N ALA A 62 -1.25 -17.55 17.52
CA ALA A 62 -1.51 -17.69 16.10
C ALA A 62 -0.42 -18.46 15.33
N TRP A 63 0.82 -18.49 15.83
CA TRP A 63 2.00 -19.02 15.14
C TRP A 63 1.84 -20.42 14.54
N PRO A 64 1.10 -21.39 15.15
CA PRO A 64 0.87 -22.70 14.54
C PRO A 64 0.33 -22.63 13.11
N CYS A 65 -0.34 -21.54 12.70
CA CYS A 65 -0.81 -21.38 11.34
C CYS A 65 0.31 -21.26 10.29
N LEU A 66 1.51 -20.82 10.69
CA LEU A 66 2.66 -20.65 9.80
C LEU A 66 3.57 -21.88 9.76
N LEU A 67 3.29 -22.90 10.57
CA LEU A 67 4.05 -24.14 10.60
C LEU A 67 3.60 -25.07 9.46
N SER A 68 4.56 -25.76 8.84
CA SER A 68 4.32 -26.69 7.74
C SER A 68 3.56 -27.96 8.15
N LYS A 69 3.63 -28.34 9.43
CA LYS A 69 2.88 -29.49 9.97
C LYS A 69 1.39 -29.14 10.07
N ASN A 70 0.51 -30.07 9.67
CA ASN A 70 -0.94 -30.03 9.91
C ASN A 70 -1.26 -30.19 11.41
N SER A 71 -0.76 -29.26 12.21
CA SER A 71 -0.90 -29.21 13.66
C SER A 71 -2.24 -28.63 14.11
N VAL A 72 -3.00 -28.05 13.17
CA VAL A 72 -4.29 -27.40 13.41
C VAL A 72 -5.21 -27.65 12.22
N ASP A 73 -6.51 -27.71 12.50
CA ASP A 73 -7.57 -27.73 11.49
C ASP A 73 -7.40 -26.60 10.45
N PRO A 74 -7.69 -26.83 9.15
CA PRO A 74 -7.58 -25.81 8.11
C PRO A 74 -8.33 -24.50 8.41
N THR A 75 -9.51 -24.57 9.00
CA THR A 75 -10.30 -23.37 9.37
C THR A 75 -9.59 -22.59 10.47
N ALA A 76 -9.15 -23.27 11.52
CA ALA A 76 -8.37 -22.67 12.60
C ALA A 76 -7.04 -22.06 12.10
N ARG A 77 -6.38 -22.72 11.13
CA ARG A 77 -5.17 -22.22 10.48
C ARG A 77 -5.40 -20.86 9.81
N TYR A 78 -6.46 -20.71 9.02
CA TYR A 78 -6.68 -19.43 8.31
C TYR A 78 -7.25 -18.33 9.21
N HIS A 79 -7.96 -18.67 10.29
CA HIS A 79 -8.24 -17.70 11.36
C HIS A 79 -6.96 -17.21 12.05
N GLY A 80 -5.93 -18.06 12.17
CA GLY A 80 -4.60 -17.65 12.62
C GLY A 80 -3.97 -16.63 11.67
N HIS A 81 -4.03 -16.88 10.36
CA HIS A 81 -3.55 -15.93 9.35
C HIS A 81 -4.31 -14.61 9.38
N LEU A 82 -5.64 -14.65 9.58
CA LEU A 82 -6.45 -13.44 9.73
C LEU A 82 -5.98 -12.60 10.93
N LEU A 83 -5.75 -13.23 12.08
CA LEU A 83 -5.22 -12.53 13.25
C LEU A 83 -3.86 -11.88 12.95
N LEU A 84 -2.94 -12.62 12.31
CA LEU A 84 -1.65 -12.09 11.92
C LEU A 84 -1.78 -10.92 10.91
N ALA A 85 -2.73 -10.98 9.97
CA ALA A 85 -3.01 -9.88 9.05
C ALA A 85 -3.46 -8.61 9.79
N HIS A 86 -4.38 -8.72 10.76
CA HIS A 86 -4.79 -7.59 11.60
C HIS A 86 -3.64 -7.04 12.45
N ILE A 87 -2.79 -7.92 13.01
CA ILE A 87 -1.61 -7.52 13.77
C ILE A 87 -0.65 -6.74 12.88
N ILE A 88 -0.35 -7.25 11.67
CA ILE A 88 0.51 -6.56 10.70
C ILE A 88 -0.09 -5.21 10.30
N ALA A 89 -1.39 -5.13 10.09
CA ALA A 89 -2.06 -3.90 9.68
C ALA A 89 -2.05 -2.82 10.77
N ARG A 90 -2.00 -3.18 12.06
CA ARG A 90 -2.10 -2.23 13.17
C ARG A 90 -0.82 -2.03 13.99
N LEU A 91 0.09 -2.98 14.03
CA LEU A 91 1.25 -2.99 14.93
C LEU A 91 2.56 -3.14 14.15
N ALA A 92 3.67 -2.60 14.65
CA ALA A 92 4.97 -2.72 14.00
C ALA A 92 5.45 -4.18 14.02
N ILE A 93 5.62 -4.79 12.85
CA ILE A 93 5.99 -6.19 12.68
C ILE A 93 7.13 -6.32 11.68
N HIS A 94 8.05 -7.25 11.97
CA HIS A 94 9.22 -7.49 11.13
C HIS A 94 8.84 -8.01 9.73
N LYS A 95 9.47 -7.46 8.69
CA LYS A 95 9.14 -7.74 7.28
C LYS A 95 9.10 -9.22 6.89
N LYS A 96 9.97 -10.06 7.46
CA LYS A 96 9.98 -11.52 7.20
C LYS A 96 8.64 -12.18 7.56
N ILE A 97 8.01 -11.77 8.66
CA ILE A 97 6.71 -12.32 9.09
C ILE A 97 5.63 -11.86 8.11
N VAL A 98 5.66 -10.59 7.71
CA VAL A 98 4.72 -10.03 6.74
C VAL A 98 4.75 -10.83 5.44
N LEU A 99 5.93 -11.07 4.88
CA LEU A 99 6.11 -11.86 3.66
C LEU A 99 5.65 -13.32 3.83
N GLN A 100 5.97 -13.94 4.97
CA GLN A 100 5.58 -15.32 5.24
C GLN A 100 4.06 -15.48 5.30
N VAL A 101 3.36 -14.57 6.00
CA VAL A 101 1.88 -14.58 6.07
C VAL A 101 1.29 -14.32 4.69
N PHE A 102 1.81 -13.34 3.96
CA PHE A 102 1.33 -13.00 2.61
C PHE A 102 1.47 -14.17 1.64
N HIS A 103 2.66 -14.74 1.53
CA HIS A 103 2.92 -15.89 0.64
C HIS A 103 2.05 -17.10 0.99
N SER A 104 1.85 -17.38 2.28
CA SER A 104 0.95 -18.45 2.74
C SER A 104 -0.51 -18.23 2.29
N LEU A 105 -1.02 -16.99 2.43
CA LEU A 105 -2.37 -16.62 2.00
C LEU A 105 -2.55 -16.65 0.48
N LEU A 106 -1.52 -16.27 -0.29
CA LEU A 106 -1.56 -16.38 -1.74
C LEU A 106 -1.69 -17.83 -2.21
N LYS A 107 -1.17 -18.80 -1.45
CA LYS A 107 -1.29 -20.24 -1.75
C LYS A 107 -2.57 -20.87 -1.21
N GLY A 108 -3.33 -20.17 -0.37
CA GLY A 108 -4.55 -20.66 0.26
C GLY A 108 -5.80 -20.65 -0.63
N HIS A 109 -5.79 -21.36 -1.76
CA HIS A 109 -6.89 -21.38 -2.73
C HIS A 109 -7.97 -22.44 -2.49
N ALA A 110 -7.87 -23.21 -1.40
CA ALA A 110 -8.84 -24.25 -1.04
C ALA A 110 -10.25 -23.65 -0.85
N LEU A 111 -11.27 -24.30 -1.42
CA LEU A 111 -12.64 -23.78 -1.46
C LEU A 111 -13.23 -23.52 -0.07
N GLU A 112 -13.00 -24.45 0.86
CA GLU A 112 -13.52 -24.40 2.24
C GLU A 112 -12.99 -23.18 3.03
N ALA A 113 -11.79 -22.72 2.71
CA ALA A 113 -11.13 -21.61 3.39
C ALA A 113 -11.18 -20.28 2.60
N ARG A 114 -11.76 -20.26 1.41
CA ARG A 114 -11.73 -19.10 0.51
C ARG A 114 -12.27 -17.83 1.16
N SER A 115 -13.33 -17.93 1.96
CA SER A 115 -13.95 -16.78 2.62
C SER A 115 -13.01 -16.12 3.64
N ILE A 116 -12.34 -16.93 4.46
CA ILE A 116 -11.44 -16.45 5.52
C ILE A 116 -10.10 -15.97 4.94
N VAL A 117 -9.56 -16.66 3.93
CA VAL A 117 -8.35 -16.23 3.21
C VAL A 117 -8.58 -14.88 2.54
N LYS A 118 -9.74 -14.70 1.90
CA LYS A 118 -10.13 -13.43 1.30
C LYS A 118 -10.16 -12.30 2.32
N GLN A 119 -10.77 -12.51 3.50
CA GLN A 119 -10.77 -11.50 4.56
C GLN A 119 -9.36 -11.14 5.02
N ALA A 120 -8.49 -12.14 5.20
CA ALA A 120 -7.11 -11.89 5.61
C ALA A 120 -6.32 -11.11 4.55
N LEU A 121 -6.49 -11.44 3.27
CA LEU A 121 -5.87 -10.71 2.17
C LEU A 121 -6.44 -9.29 2.02
N ASP A 122 -7.73 -9.10 2.29
CA ASP A 122 -8.38 -7.77 2.26
C ASP A 122 -7.73 -6.79 3.25
N VAL A 123 -7.29 -7.31 4.41
CA VAL A 123 -6.58 -6.55 5.44
C VAL A 123 -5.09 -6.39 5.11
N LEU A 124 -4.44 -7.48 4.68
CA LEU A 124 -2.97 -7.51 4.53
C LEU A 124 -2.48 -6.79 3.28
N THR A 125 -3.17 -6.95 2.14
CA THR A 125 -2.74 -6.42 0.84
C THR A 125 -2.53 -4.91 0.86
N PRO A 126 -3.49 -4.07 1.33
CA PRO A 126 -3.27 -2.63 1.44
C PRO A 126 -2.26 -2.26 2.53
N ALA A 127 -2.05 -3.11 3.53
CA ALA A 127 -1.06 -2.85 4.58
C ALA A 127 0.38 -3.07 4.09
N MET A 128 0.61 -3.98 3.14
CA MET A 128 1.97 -4.36 2.73
C MET A 128 2.85 -3.18 2.26
N PRO A 129 2.41 -2.32 1.33
CA PRO A 129 3.23 -1.17 0.89
C PRO A 129 3.54 -0.16 2.00
N LEU A 130 2.71 -0.13 3.05
CA LEU A 130 2.88 0.78 4.20
C LEU A 130 3.81 0.20 5.28
N ARG A 131 4.08 -1.11 5.23
CA ARG A 131 4.80 -1.84 6.29
C ARG A 131 6.23 -2.21 5.95
N MET A 132 6.62 -2.05 4.69
CA MET A 132 7.97 -2.28 4.22
C MET A 132 8.25 -1.40 3.00
N GLU A 133 9.46 -0.85 2.92
CA GLU A 133 9.89 0.03 1.82
C GLU A 133 9.81 -0.67 0.46
N ASP A 134 10.15 -1.95 0.41
CA ASP A 134 10.07 -2.81 -0.76
C ASP A 134 8.69 -3.46 -0.96
N GLY A 135 7.64 -2.93 -0.32
CA GLY A 135 6.34 -3.59 -0.21
C GLY A 135 5.63 -3.75 -1.56
N ASN A 136 5.67 -2.72 -2.40
CA ASN A 136 5.16 -2.79 -3.77
C ASN A 136 5.94 -3.80 -4.63
N THR A 137 7.27 -3.83 -4.49
CA THR A 137 8.13 -4.77 -5.21
C THR A 137 7.82 -6.21 -4.80
N MET A 138 7.72 -6.49 -3.50
CA MET A 138 7.42 -7.82 -2.98
C MET A 138 5.99 -8.26 -3.31
N LEU A 139 5.01 -7.35 -3.22
CA LEU A 139 3.63 -7.59 -3.64
C LEU A 139 3.59 -8.07 -5.10
N THR A 140 4.29 -7.36 -5.99
CA THR A 140 4.34 -7.69 -7.41
C THR A 140 5.09 -8.99 -7.67
N HIS A 141 6.26 -9.16 -7.04
CA HIS A 141 7.10 -10.33 -7.23
C HIS A 141 6.34 -11.61 -6.92
N TRP A 142 5.72 -11.72 -5.73
CA TRP A 142 5.01 -12.93 -5.32
C TRP A 142 3.72 -13.16 -6.10
N THR A 143 3.00 -12.10 -6.44
CA THR A 143 1.80 -12.19 -7.28
C THR A 143 2.15 -12.69 -8.68
N LYS A 144 3.14 -12.06 -9.33
CA LYS A 144 3.62 -12.44 -10.66
C LYS A 144 4.19 -13.85 -10.67
N LYS A 145 4.95 -14.21 -9.64
CA LYS A 145 5.54 -15.55 -9.50
C LYS A 145 4.48 -16.64 -9.58
N ILE A 146 3.39 -16.51 -8.83
CA ILE A 146 2.29 -17.49 -8.86
C ILE A 146 1.59 -17.50 -10.22
N ILE A 147 1.34 -16.33 -10.79
CA ILE A 147 0.72 -16.23 -12.12
C ILE A 147 1.55 -16.99 -13.17
N VAL A 148 2.86 -16.79 -13.19
CA VAL A 148 3.78 -17.36 -14.19
C VAL A 148 4.09 -18.84 -13.91
N GLU A 149 4.48 -19.19 -12.68
CA GLU A 149 4.95 -20.53 -12.32
C GLU A 149 3.80 -21.51 -12.04
N GLU A 150 2.72 -21.04 -11.42
CA GLU A 150 1.57 -21.88 -11.01
C GLU A 150 0.34 -21.65 -11.92
N GLY A 151 0.51 -20.99 -13.07
CA GLY A 151 -0.56 -20.59 -13.98
C GLY A 151 -1.35 -21.74 -14.65
N HIS A 152 -0.90 -22.98 -14.48
CA HIS A 152 -1.61 -24.19 -14.91
C HIS A 152 -2.71 -24.61 -13.93
N ALA A 153 -2.59 -24.24 -12.64
CA ALA A 153 -3.60 -24.55 -11.63
C ALA A 153 -4.72 -23.50 -11.68
N MET A 154 -5.85 -23.83 -12.32
CA MET A 154 -6.95 -22.87 -12.51
C MET A 154 -7.48 -22.28 -11.21
N GLN A 155 -7.60 -23.07 -10.14
CA GLN A 155 -8.12 -22.59 -8.85
C GLN A 155 -7.19 -21.57 -8.20
N GLN A 156 -5.88 -21.82 -8.24
CA GLN A 156 -4.86 -20.91 -7.73
C GLN A 156 -4.81 -19.63 -8.57
N LEU A 157 -4.86 -19.75 -9.90
CA LEU A 157 -4.93 -18.60 -10.78
C LEU A 157 -6.19 -17.75 -10.52
N PHE A 158 -7.35 -18.39 -10.41
CA PHE A 158 -8.62 -17.71 -10.12
C PHE A 158 -8.52 -16.92 -8.82
N HIS A 159 -7.93 -17.52 -7.78
CA HIS A 159 -7.69 -16.87 -6.48
C HIS A 159 -6.83 -15.61 -6.60
N ILE A 160 -5.70 -15.68 -7.31
CA ILE A 160 -4.81 -14.53 -7.49
C ILE A 160 -5.42 -13.44 -8.37
N LEU A 161 -6.13 -13.80 -9.45
CA LEU A 161 -6.79 -12.82 -10.31
C LEU A 161 -7.89 -12.06 -9.55
N GLN A 162 -8.68 -12.76 -8.74
CA GLN A 162 -9.66 -12.13 -7.85
C GLN A 162 -8.99 -11.19 -6.84
N LEU A 163 -7.82 -11.55 -6.30
CA LEU A 163 -7.06 -10.66 -5.41
C LEU A 163 -6.68 -9.33 -6.12
N ILE A 164 -6.14 -9.42 -7.34
CA ILE A 164 -5.76 -8.23 -8.13
C ILE A 164 -6.99 -7.36 -8.40
N ILE A 165 -8.12 -7.96 -8.78
CA ILE A 165 -9.36 -7.23 -9.05
C ILE A 165 -9.82 -6.46 -7.81
N ARG A 166 -9.86 -7.14 -6.65
CA ARG A 166 -10.31 -6.52 -5.39
C ARG A 166 -9.42 -5.38 -4.94
N HIS A 167 -8.11 -5.51 -5.14
CA HIS A 167 -7.12 -4.53 -4.69
C HIS A 167 -6.48 -3.76 -5.85
N TYR A 168 -7.23 -3.50 -6.93
CA TYR A 168 -6.69 -2.88 -8.14
C TYR A 168 -5.95 -1.56 -7.85
N LYS A 169 -6.41 -0.76 -6.87
CA LYS A 169 -5.73 0.48 -6.46
C LYS A 169 -4.35 0.23 -5.85
N VAL A 170 -4.19 -0.84 -5.06
CA VAL A 170 -2.92 -1.21 -4.42
C VAL A 170 -1.93 -1.73 -5.47
N TYR A 171 -2.43 -2.41 -6.50
CA TYR A 171 -1.61 -2.92 -7.60
C TYR A 171 -1.32 -1.87 -8.70
N PHE A 172 -1.96 -0.69 -8.66
CA PHE A 172 -1.79 0.33 -9.69
C PHE A 172 -0.35 0.85 -9.84
N PRO A 173 0.44 1.10 -8.77
CA PRO A 173 1.83 1.54 -8.91
C PRO A 173 2.73 0.53 -9.63
N VAL A 174 2.33 -0.73 -9.66
CA VAL A 174 3.11 -1.86 -10.21
C VAL A 174 2.46 -2.48 -11.45
N ARG A 175 1.41 -1.85 -11.98
CA ARG A 175 0.56 -2.33 -13.09
C ARG A 175 1.36 -2.79 -14.30
N HIS A 176 2.40 -2.07 -14.70
CA HIS A 176 3.16 -2.35 -15.92
C HIS A 176 3.77 -3.77 -15.94
N GLN A 177 4.10 -4.31 -14.76
CA GLN A 177 4.65 -5.67 -14.64
C GLN A 177 3.59 -6.77 -14.73
N LEU A 178 2.30 -6.42 -14.63
CA LEU A 178 1.17 -7.34 -14.55
C LEU A 178 0.26 -7.29 -15.78
N VAL A 179 0.08 -6.12 -16.41
CA VAL A 179 -0.91 -5.91 -17.49
C VAL A 179 -0.80 -6.94 -18.62
N GLN A 180 0.42 -7.21 -19.11
CA GLN A 180 0.62 -8.21 -20.18
C GLN A 180 0.14 -9.61 -19.78
N HIS A 181 0.43 -10.01 -18.54
CA HIS A 181 -0.06 -11.28 -18.01
C HIS A 181 -1.59 -11.27 -17.90
N LEU A 182 -2.19 -10.21 -17.35
CA LEU A 182 -3.64 -10.11 -17.19
C LEU A 182 -4.39 -10.19 -18.52
N ILE A 183 -3.88 -9.55 -19.59
CA ILE A 183 -4.44 -9.64 -20.93
C ILE A 183 -4.42 -11.08 -21.43
N ASN A 184 -3.29 -11.79 -21.29
CA ASN A 184 -3.17 -13.19 -21.70
C ASN A 184 -4.17 -14.10 -20.98
N TYR A 185 -4.36 -13.93 -19.67
CA TYR A 185 -5.35 -14.73 -18.92
C TYR A 185 -6.78 -14.35 -19.22
N MET A 186 -7.07 -13.06 -19.45
CA MET A 186 -8.40 -12.62 -19.87
C MET A 186 -8.80 -13.31 -21.18
N GLN A 187 -7.90 -13.37 -22.17
CA GLN A 187 -8.13 -14.10 -23.42
C GLN A 187 -8.32 -15.60 -23.17
N ARG A 188 -7.45 -16.21 -22.34
CA ARG A 188 -7.50 -17.64 -22.00
C ARG A 188 -8.78 -18.04 -21.26
N LEU A 189 -9.35 -17.15 -20.45
CA LEU A 189 -10.54 -17.42 -19.64
C LEU A 189 -11.85 -17.05 -20.34
N GLY A 190 -11.86 -15.96 -21.13
CA GLY A 190 -13.09 -15.39 -21.69
C GLY A 190 -13.48 -15.91 -23.07
N PHE A 191 -12.50 -16.29 -23.90
CA PHE A 191 -12.75 -16.63 -25.31
C PHE A 191 -13.02 -18.11 -25.62
N PRO A 192 -12.56 -19.10 -24.82
CA PRO A 192 -12.91 -20.48 -25.10
C PRO A 192 -14.43 -20.68 -25.10
N PRO A 193 -15.01 -21.37 -26.11
CA PRO A 193 -16.45 -21.58 -26.19
C PRO A 193 -16.99 -22.41 -25.01
N THR A 194 -16.14 -23.27 -24.45
CA THR A 194 -16.41 -24.12 -23.28
C THR A 194 -16.16 -23.43 -21.94
N ALA A 195 -15.77 -22.14 -21.92
CA ALA A 195 -15.52 -21.43 -20.68
C ALA A 195 -16.79 -21.30 -19.84
N SER A 196 -16.68 -21.63 -18.54
CA SER A 196 -17.75 -21.46 -17.57
C SER A 196 -18.15 -19.99 -17.44
N ILE A 197 -19.38 -19.75 -16.98
CA ILE A 197 -19.88 -18.39 -16.73
C ILE A 197 -19.01 -17.64 -15.72
N GLU A 198 -18.45 -18.34 -14.72
CA GLU A 198 -17.56 -17.76 -13.72
C GLU A 198 -16.24 -17.28 -14.33
N HIS A 199 -15.65 -18.05 -15.26
CA HIS A 199 -14.44 -17.65 -15.96
C HIS A 199 -14.68 -16.46 -16.89
N LYS A 200 -15.82 -16.45 -17.60
CA LYS A 200 -16.21 -15.31 -18.44
C LYS A 200 -16.42 -14.04 -17.61
N LYS A 201 -17.11 -14.15 -16.47
CA LYS A 201 -17.25 -13.04 -15.52
C LYS A 201 -15.91 -12.52 -15.03
N LEU A 202 -15.01 -13.43 -14.62
CA LEU A 202 -13.67 -13.04 -14.18
C LEU A 202 -12.88 -12.32 -15.29
N ALA A 203 -13.00 -12.76 -16.54
CA ALA A 203 -12.36 -12.09 -17.67
C ALA A 203 -12.89 -10.66 -17.87
N VAL A 204 -14.20 -10.44 -17.72
CA VAL A 204 -14.82 -9.11 -17.78
C VAL A 204 -14.34 -8.22 -16.62
N ASP A 205 -14.30 -8.77 -15.40
CA ASP A 205 -13.80 -8.03 -14.22
C ASP A 205 -12.32 -7.62 -14.40
N LEU A 206 -11.50 -8.48 -15.05
CA LEU A 206 -10.12 -8.14 -15.40
C LEU A 206 -10.03 -7.01 -16.44
N ALA A 207 -10.87 -7.04 -17.47
CA ALA A 207 -10.94 -5.97 -18.45
C ALA A 207 -11.29 -4.63 -17.78
N GLU A 208 -12.27 -4.64 -16.86
CA GLU A 208 -12.67 -3.47 -16.09
C GLU A 208 -11.49 -2.91 -15.27
N VAL A 209 -10.68 -3.77 -14.65
CA VAL A 209 -9.48 -3.35 -13.90
C VAL A 209 -8.45 -2.68 -14.79
N ILE A 210 -8.17 -3.24 -15.97
CA ILE A 210 -7.22 -2.67 -16.93
C ILE A 210 -7.70 -1.29 -17.37
N ILE A 211 -9.00 -1.14 -17.67
CA ILE A 211 -9.62 0.14 -18.03
C ILE A 211 -9.53 1.13 -16.85
N LYS A 212 -9.82 0.70 -15.61
CA LYS A 212 -9.69 1.54 -14.41
C LYS A 212 -8.26 2.04 -14.22
N TRP A 213 -7.26 1.21 -14.47
CA TRP A 213 -5.86 1.63 -14.43
C TRP A 213 -5.55 2.65 -15.52
N GLU A 214 -6.03 2.43 -16.74
CA GLU A 214 -5.82 3.37 -17.84
C GLU A 214 -6.45 4.74 -17.57
N LEU A 215 -7.72 4.76 -17.14
CA LEU A 215 -8.41 5.99 -16.74
C LEU A 215 -7.72 6.69 -15.56
N HIS A 216 -7.16 5.92 -14.62
CA HIS A 216 -6.42 6.51 -13.52
C HIS A 216 -5.13 7.18 -13.99
N ARG A 217 -4.38 6.56 -14.92
CA ARG A 217 -3.18 7.16 -15.52
C ARG A 217 -3.51 8.46 -16.25
N ILE A 218 -4.50 8.44 -17.14
CA ILE A 218 -4.92 9.65 -17.89
C ILE A 218 -5.25 10.80 -16.93
N LYS A 219 -5.95 10.50 -15.83
CA LYS A 219 -6.29 11.49 -14.81
C LYS A 219 -5.07 12.01 -14.02
N GLU A 220 -4.03 11.20 -13.84
CA GLU A 220 -2.76 11.65 -13.24
C GLU A 220 -2.02 12.56 -14.23
N ASP A 221 -1.89 12.15 -15.48
CA ASP A 221 -1.26 12.93 -16.56
C ASP A 221 -1.92 14.32 -16.71
N GLU A 222 -3.27 14.38 -16.75
CA GLU A 222 -4.02 15.64 -16.82
C GLU A 222 -3.80 16.58 -15.61
N ARG A 223 -3.54 16.01 -14.43
CA ARG A 223 -3.28 16.79 -13.22
C ARG A 223 -1.87 17.37 -13.24
N GLU A 224 -0.91 16.60 -13.72
CA GLU A 224 0.48 17.03 -13.88
C GLU A 224 0.56 18.15 -14.92
N THR A 225 -0.07 17.99 -16.09
CA THR A 225 -0.10 19.05 -17.13
C THR A 225 -0.78 20.33 -16.64
N LYS A 226 -1.84 20.24 -15.83
CA LYS A 226 -2.48 21.44 -15.24
C LYS A 226 -1.61 22.10 -14.17
N ALA A 227 -0.90 21.33 -13.35
CA ALA A 227 0.01 21.88 -12.35
C ALA A 227 1.17 22.64 -13.03
N GLU A 228 1.77 22.05 -14.06
CA GLU A 228 2.84 22.69 -14.85
C GLU A 228 2.34 23.95 -15.56
N GLY A 229 1.14 23.94 -16.16
CA GLY A 229 0.56 25.13 -16.78
C GLY A 229 0.22 26.27 -15.80
N THR A 230 -0.13 25.94 -14.56
CA THR A 230 -0.41 26.96 -13.52
C THR A 230 0.88 27.60 -13.00
N ASP A 231 1.94 26.81 -12.84
CA ASP A 231 3.26 27.31 -12.45
C ASP A 231 3.87 28.18 -13.57
N GLU A 232 3.76 27.77 -14.84
CA GLU A 232 4.20 28.58 -15.98
C GLU A 232 3.43 29.91 -16.10
N GLU A 233 2.11 29.91 -15.91
CA GLU A 233 1.31 31.14 -15.85
C GLU A 233 1.75 32.06 -14.69
N PHE A 234 2.09 31.50 -13.53
CA PHE A 234 2.60 32.27 -12.37
C PHE A 234 4.01 32.85 -12.62
N PHE A 235 4.89 32.10 -13.31
CA PHE A 235 6.21 32.59 -13.74
C PHE A 235 6.12 33.65 -14.85
N GLN A 236 5.14 33.54 -15.75
CA GLN A 236 4.93 34.52 -16.82
C GLN A 236 4.29 35.81 -16.31
N GLU A 237 3.33 35.73 -15.37
CA GLU A 237 2.72 36.92 -14.75
C GLU A 237 3.69 37.69 -13.84
N SER A 238 4.62 37.00 -13.17
CA SER A 238 5.69 37.62 -12.37
C SER A 238 6.83 38.22 -13.23
N SER A 239 7.05 37.69 -14.44
CA SER A 239 8.02 38.23 -15.40
C SER A 239 7.49 39.46 -16.15
N ILE A 240 6.18 39.53 -16.43
CA ILE A 240 5.55 40.68 -17.10
C ILE A 240 5.45 41.91 -16.18
N LYS A 241 5.37 41.74 -14.85
CA LYS A 241 5.24 42.86 -13.88
C LYS A 241 6.53 43.68 -13.63
N ARG A 242 7.67 43.35 -14.24
CA ARG A 242 8.94 44.12 -14.08
C ARG A 242 9.31 45.05 -15.23
N THR A 243 8.55 45.07 -16.32
CA THR A 243 8.82 45.96 -17.46
C THR A 243 7.75 47.03 -17.58
N GLY A 244 7.93 48.14 -16.87
CA GLY A 244 7.22 49.39 -17.18
C GLY A 244 6.67 50.11 -15.98
N ILE A 245 7.51 50.90 -15.31
CA ILE A 245 7.25 52.26 -14.84
C ILE A 245 8.63 52.89 -14.65
N ASP A 246 9.00 53.81 -15.54
CA ASP A 246 9.78 55.00 -15.19
C ASP A 246 9.86 55.89 -16.44
N SER A 247 8.84 56.71 -16.64
CA SER A 247 8.90 57.86 -17.54
C SER A 247 7.84 58.88 -17.14
N VAL A 248 8.34 60.08 -16.80
CA VAL A 248 7.70 61.40 -16.84
C VAL A 248 6.97 61.88 -15.57
N GLU A 249 7.66 62.75 -14.82
CA GLU A 249 7.26 64.13 -14.45
C GLU A 249 8.42 64.73 -13.64
N THR A 250 8.95 65.94 -13.82
CA THR A 250 8.28 67.24 -13.98
C THR A 250 9.29 68.29 -14.50
N ARG A 251 8.78 69.33 -15.17
CA ARG A 251 9.54 70.44 -15.79
C ARG A 251 9.20 71.76 -15.08
N LYS A 252 10.17 72.69 -15.06
CA LYS A 252 10.19 74.12 -14.64
C LYS A 252 10.73 74.36 -13.23
N LYS A 253 11.72 75.25 -13.01
CA LYS A 253 11.79 76.65 -13.48
C LYS A 253 13.20 77.25 -13.25
N SER A 254 13.66 78.12 -14.17
CA SER A 254 14.51 79.36 -14.00
C SER A 254 15.88 79.27 -13.28
N PHE A 255 16.94 80.04 -13.56
CA PHE A 255 17.46 80.92 -14.62
C PHE A 255 18.88 81.35 -14.11
N ASP A 256 19.83 81.55 -15.01
CA ASP A 256 21.09 82.33 -14.94
C ASP A 256 22.39 81.96 -14.17
N ASN A 257 23.47 82.31 -14.90
CA ASN A 257 24.86 82.64 -14.55
C ASN A 257 25.92 81.52 -14.50
N ILE A 258 26.76 81.38 -15.54
CA ILE A 258 27.97 82.15 -15.93
C ILE A 258 29.25 81.61 -15.25
N ARG A 259 30.17 81.09 -16.10
CA ARG A 259 31.65 81.00 -16.04
C ARG A 259 32.26 80.42 -14.74
N ASP A 260 33.27 79.54 -14.75
CA ASP A 260 34.54 79.63 -15.47
C ASP A 260 35.39 78.35 -15.25
N SER A 261 36.45 78.20 -16.04
CA SER A 261 37.69 77.45 -15.76
C SER A 261 37.73 75.91 -15.78
N THR A 262 38.04 75.38 -16.97
CA THR A 262 39.30 74.72 -17.35
C THR A 262 40.21 74.02 -16.29
N VAL A 263 40.73 72.85 -16.70
CA VAL A 263 42.10 72.29 -16.46
C VAL A 263 42.23 71.01 -15.59
N GLN A 264 42.61 69.94 -16.31
CA GLN A 264 43.58 68.85 -16.03
C GLN A 264 43.51 67.96 -14.77
N GLY A 265 43.77 66.68 -15.02
CA GLY A 265 44.38 65.80 -14.00
C GLY A 265 44.33 64.31 -14.34
N LYS A 266 45.24 63.84 -15.20
CA LYS A 266 45.62 62.42 -15.32
C LYS A 266 46.30 61.91 -14.03
N TYR A 267 46.49 60.58 -13.98
CA TYR A 267 47.34 59.72 -13.11
C TYR A 267 46.46 58.76 -12.29
N LYS A 268 46.27 57.47 -12.64
CA LYS A 268 47.21 56.33 -12.82
C LYS A 268 48.02 56.02 -11.56
N LEU A 269 47.72 54.89 -10.91
CA LEU A 269 48.61 53.89 -10.25
C LEU A 269 47.72 52.98 -9.38
N ARG A 270 47.49 51.71 -9.76
CA ARG A 270 48.25 50.52 -9.32
C ARG A 270 48.48 50.45 -7.81
N ASN A 271 47.77 49.54 -7.14
CA ASN A 271 48.30 48.22 -6.80
C ASN A 271 47.20 47.18 -6.95
#